data_AF-A0A2N3EIL5-F1
#
_entry.id   AF-A0A2N3EIL5-F1
#
_cell.length_a   1.000
_cell.length_b   1.000
_cell.length_c   1.000
_cell.angle_alpha   90.00
_cell.angle_beta   90.00
_cell.angle_gamma   90.00
#
_symmetry.space_group_name_H-M   'P 1'
#
loop_
_entity.id
_entity.type
_entity.pdbx_description
1 polymer ?
#
loop_
_entity_poly.entity_id
_entity_poly.type
_entity_poly.pdbx_seq_one_letter_code
_entity_poly.pdbx_strand_id
1 'polypeptide(L)'
;MDWTAPVDIYCERLDASFWAEPVNALTNGAFFVAAVIALRAARAQGRLDGPTLVLIALTFAVGTGSFLFHTFAQRWAGAADVIPILLFIVTYFGLAIWRFFGARAAEGAALALGFL
;
A
#
# COMPACT_ATOMS: atom_id res chain seq x y z
N MET A 1 11.02 14.57 16.35
CA MET A 1 9.56 14.48 16.14
C MET A 1 9.00 13.53 17.19
N ASP A 2 7.88 13.86 17.80
CA ASP A 2 7.14 12.88 18.61
C ASP A 2 6.40 11.93 17.66
N TRP A 3 6.95 10.72 17.50
CA TRP A 3 6.43 9.68 16.60
C TRP A 3 5.28 8.89 17.22
N THR A 4 5.13 8.94 18.54
CA THR A 4 4.06 8.30 19.31
C THR A 4 2.88 9.23 19.56
N ALA A 5 2.97 10.49 19.10
CA ALA A 5 1.85 11.42 19.13
C ALA A 5 0.62 10.81 18.43
N PRO A 6 -0.56 10.87 19.06
CA PRO A 6 -1.80 10.37 18.47
C PRO A 6 -2.20 11.20 17.25
N VAL A 7 -2.86 10.54 16.30
CA VAL A 7 -3.46 11.11 15.10
C VAL A 7 -4.92 10.70 15.09
N ASP A 8 -5.80 11.64 15.39
CA ASP A 8 -7.25 11.39 15.45
C ASP A 8 -7.93 12.24 14.37
N ILE A 9 -8.27 11.58 13.27
CA ILE A 9 -8.83 12.22 12.06
C ILE A 9 -10.02 11.44 11.46
N TYR A 10 -10.41 10.31 12.07
CA TYR A 10 -11.49 9.45 11.58
C TYR A 10 -12.69 9.52 12.51
N CYS A 11 -13.89 9.56 11.93
CA CYS A 11 -15.13 9.63 12.70
C CYS A 11 -15.41 8.37 13.53
N GLU A 12 -14.85 7.22 13.16
CA GLU A 12 -15.07 5.95 13.88
C GLU A 12 -14.39 5.96 15.26
N ARG A 13 -13.27 6.68 15.40
CA ARG A 13 -12.48 6.74 16.63
C ARG A 13 -13.16 7.62 17.66
N LEU A 14 -13.56 7.02 18.78
CA LEU A 14 -14.15 7.74 19.93
C LEU A 14 -13.23 7.75 21.17
N ASP A 15 -12.15 6.96 21.14
CA ASP A 15 -11.17 6.85 22.23
C ASP A 15 -9.79 6.36 21.72
N ALA A 16 -8.85 6.20 22.67
CA ALA A 16 -7.49 5.76 22.40
C ALA A 16 -7.29 4.23 22.45
N SER A 17 -8.37 3.45 22.50
CA SER A 17 -8.29 1.99 22.53
C SER A 17 -7.81 1.43 21.18
N PHE A 18 -7.23 0.23 21.23
CA PHE A 18 -6.70 -0.47 20.05
C PHE A 18 -7.79 -0.80 19.01
N TRP A 19 -9.02 -1.01 19.46
CA TRP A 19 -10.17 -1.33 18.60
C TRP A 19 -11.15 -0.17 18.48
N ALA A 20 -10.67 1.07 18.59
CA ALA A 20 -11.53 2.24 18.42
C ALA A 20 -12.01 2.42 16.98
N GLU A 21 -11.35 1.79 15.99
CA GLU A 21 -11.73 1.83 14.57
C GLU A 21 -11.88 0.41 13.97
N PRO A 22 -12.82 -0.42 14.44
CA PRO A 22 -12.89 -1.83 14.07
C PRO A 22 -13.26 -2.04 12.59
N VAL A 23 -14.15 -1.23 12.02
CA VAL A 23 -14.54 -1.36 10.61
C VAL A 23 -13.36 -0.95 9.72
N ASN A 24 -12.72 0.19 9.99
CA ASN A 24 -11.54 0.59 9.23
C ASN A 24 -10.41 -0.43 9.38
N ALA A 25 -10.12 -0.94 10.58
CA ALA A 25 -9.08 -1.94 10.77
C ALA A 25 -9.37 -3.24 10.01
N LEU A 26 -10.59 -3.81 10.14
CA LEU A 26 -10.92 -5.11 9.55
C LEU A 26 -11.04 -5.09 8.03
N THR A 27 -11.51 -3.98 7.46
CA THR A 27 -11.65 -3.84 5.99
C THR A 27 -10.30 -3.91 5.26
N ASN A 28 -9.19 -3.59 5.92
CA ASN A 28 -7.84 -3.79 5.39
C ASN A 28 -7.51 -5.27 5.09
N GLY A 29 -8.28 -6.22 5.64
CA GLY A 29 -8.29 -7.63 5.26
C GLY A 29 -8.35 -7.84 3.72
N ALA A 30 -9.05 -6.95 3.01
CA ALA A 30 -9.20 -7.01 1.56
C ALA A 30 -7.86 -6.93 0.80
N PHE A 31 -6.88 -6.17 1.29
CA PHE A 31 -5.56 -6.05 0.66
C PHE A 31 -4.78 -7.38 0.72
N PHE A 32 -4.87 -8.11 1.83
CA PHE A 32 -4.25 -9.42 1.97
C PHE A 32 -4.88 -10.42 0.99
N VAL A 33 -6.21 -10.41 0.89
CA VAL A 33 -6.95 -11.23 -0.08
C VAL A 33 -6.53 -10.88 -1.50
N ALA A 34 -6.47 -9.59 -1.85
CA ALA A 34 -6.03 -9.13 -3.16
C ALA A 34 -4.59 -9.56 -3.49
N ALA A 35 -3.65 -9.45 -2.54
CA ALA A 35 -2.27 -9.88 -2.73
C ALA A 35 -2.18 -11.40 -3.01
N VAL A 36 -2.95 -12.22 -2.28
CA VAL A 36 -3.01 -13.68 -2.53
C VAL A 36 -3.62 -14.00 -3.88
N ILE A 37 -4.72 -13.33 -4.26
CA ILE A 37 -5.36 -13.51 -5.57
C ILE A 37 -4.38 -13.14 -6.69
N ALA A 38 -3.72 -11.98 -6.58
CA ALA A 38 -2.75 -11.51 -7.57
C ALA A 38 -1.56 -12.48 -7.70
N LEU A 39 -1.05 -12.99 -6.58
CA LEU A 39 0.03 -13.98 -6.58
C LEU A 39 -0.37 -15.30 -7.27
N ARG A 40 -1.57 -15.80 -6.98
CA ARG A 40 -2.10 -17.02 -7.61
C ARG A 40 -2.32 -16.81 -9.10
N ALA A 41 -2.92 -15.69 -9.49
CA ALA A 41 -3.17 -15.35 -10.88
C ALA A 41 -1.87 -15.19 -11.69
N ALA A 42 -0.90 -14.44 -11.16
CA ALA A 42 0.39 -14.23 -11.81
C ALA A 42 1.17 -15.54 -11.98
N ARG A 43 1.14 -16.44 -11.00
CA ARG A 43 1.74 -17.78 -11.11
C ARG A 43 1.05 -18.63 -12.16
N ALA A 44 -0.29 -18.69 -12.13
CA ALA A 44 -1.06 -19.50 -13.08
C ALA A 44 -0.86 -19.05 -14.55
N GLN A 45 -0.60 -17.76 -14.77
CA GLN A 45 -0.36 -17.20 -16.10
C GLN A 45 1.13 -17.21 -16.50
N GLY A 46 2.05 -17.66 -15.64
CA GLY A 46 3.48 -17.58 -15.89
C GLY A 46 4.02 -16.15 -15.95
N ARG A 47 3.33 -15.18 -15.33
CA ARG A 47 3.64 -13.73 -15.36
C ARG A 47 4.19 -13.21 -14.03
N LEU A 48 4.68 -14.08 -13.15
CA LEU A 48 5.27 -13.69 -11.87
C LEU A 48 6.72 -13.23 -12.05
N ASP A 49 6.90 -12.06 -12.66
CA ASP A 49 8.19 -11.39 -12.74
C ASP A 49 8.46 -10.50 -11.51
N GLY A 50 9.70 -10.00 -11.39
CA GLY A 50 10.13 -9.16 -10.27
C GLY A 50 9.21 -7.95 -10.02
N PRO A 51 8.89 -7.12 -11.04
CA PRO A 51 8.00 -5.98 -10.85
C PRO A 51 6.59 -6.35 -10.39
N THR A 52 6.02 -7.45 -10.90
CA THR A 52 4.72 -7.95 -10.45
C THR A 52 4.79 -8.40 -8.98
N LEU A 53 5.87 -9.08 -8.59
CA LEU A 53 6.08 -9.49 -7.20
C LEU A 53 6.22 -8.27 -6.27
N VAL A 54 6.89 -7.20 -6.70
CA VAL A 54 7.00 -5.95 -5.94
C VAL A 54 5.61 -5.33 -5.72
N LEU A 55 4.77 -5.24 -6.75
CA LEU A 55 3.39 -4.73 -6.58
C LEU A 55 2.59 -5.60 -5.61
N ILE A 56 2.70 -6.93 -5.68
CA ILE A 56 2.03 -7.85 -4.75
C ILE A 56 2.50 -7.62 -3.31
N ALA A 57 3.82 -7.48 -3.10
CA ALA A 57 4.40 -7.23 -1.79
C ALA A 57 3.97 -5.86 -1.23
N LEU A 58 3.92 -4.83 -2.08
CA LEU A 58 3.43 -3.50 -1.71
C LEU A 58 1.94 -3.55 -1.35
N THR A 59 1.09 -4.27 -2.09
CA THR A 59 -0.32 -4.47 -1.71
C THR A 59 -0.46 -5.08 -0.32
N PHE A 60 0.34 -6.10 0.01
CA PHE A 60 0.36 -6.68 1.36
C PHE A 60 0.82 -5.66 2.41
N ALA A 61 1.86 -4.87 2.10
CA ALA A 61 2.39 -3.83 2.98
C ALA A 61 1.38 -2.70 3.22
N VAL A 62 0.59 -2.31 2.21
CA VAL A 62 -0.52 -1.35 2.35
C VAL A 62 -1.52 -1.87 3.38
N GLY A 63 -2.04 -3.09 3.21
CA GLY A 63 -2.98 -3.66 4.19
C GLY A 63 -2.41 -3.75 5.60
N THR A 64 -1.12 -4.05 5.73
CA THR A 64 -0.43 -4.08 7.03
C THR A 64 -0.32 -2.68 7.64
N GLY A 65 0.13 -1.70 6.86
CA GLY A 65 0.27 -0.31 7.27
C GLY A 65 -1.05 0.32 7.72
N SER A 66 -2.08 0.18 6.89
CA SER A 66 -3.43 0.68 7.19
C SER A 66 -4.02 0.01 8.42
N PHE A 67 -3.86 -1.31 8.59
CA PHE A 67 -4.29 -2.00 9.81
C PHE A 67 -3.57 -1.46 11.06
N LEU A 68 -2.25 -1.26 10.99
CA LEU A 68 -1.47 -0.67 12.08
C LEU A 68 -1.94 0.75 12.40
N PHE A 69 -2.27 1.55 11.39
CA PHE A 69 -2.76 2.91 11.61
C PHE A 69 -4.12 2.94 12.30
N HIS A 70 -5.09 2.14 11.84
CA HIS A 70 -6.42 2.11 12.43
C HIS A 70 -6.47 1.46 13.82
N THR A 71 -5.40 0.77 14.23
CA THR A 71 -5.29 0.20 15.58
C THR A 71 -4.48 1.09 16.53
N PHE A 72 -3.30 1.58 16.10
CA PHE A 72 -2.43 2.38 16.95
C PHE A 72 -2.69 3.90 16.88
N ALA A 73 -3.15 4.41 15.73
CA ALA A 73 -3.42 5.83 15.48
C ALA A 73 -2.29 6.78 15.91
N GLN A 74 -1.04 6.42 15.62
CA GLN A 74 0.15 7.21 15.92
C GLN A 74 0.87 7.64 14.65
N ARG A 75 1.67 8.69 14.71
CA ARG A 75 2.38 9.23 13.53
C ARG A 75 3.27 8.19 12.83
N TRP A 76 3.94 7.31 13.57
CA TRP A 76 4.72 6.22 12.94
C TRP A 76 3.81 5.25 12.17
N ALA A 77 2.63 4.94 12.69
CA ALA A 77 1.67 4.05 12.05
C ALA A 77 1.05 4.72 10.82
N GLY A 78 0.79 6.03 10.89
CA GLY A 78 0.40 6.84 9.73
C GLY A 78 1.46 6.82 8.63
N ALA A 79 2.75 6.91 8.98
CA ALA A 79 3.82 6.74 8.00
C ALA A 79 3.85 5.31 7.41
N ALA A 80 3.64 4.29 8.24
CA ALA A 80 3.54 2.90 7.80
C ALA A 80 2.35 2.64 6.87
N ASP A 81 1.28 3.44 6.96
CA ASP A 81 0.13 3.40 6.06
C ASP A 81 0.41 4.11 4.72
N VAL A 82 0.82 5.38 4.77
CA VAL A 82 0.92 6.20 3.54
C VAL A 82 2.14 5.89 2.67
N ILE A 83 3.26 5.43 3.26
CA ILE A 83 4.49 5.15 2.50
C ILE A 83 4.29 3.96 1.53
N PRO A 84 3.78 2.79 1.97
CA PRO A 84 3.47 1.70 1.05
C PRO A 84 2.47 2.08 -0.04
N ILE A 85 1.47 2.91 0.28
CA ILE A 85 0.49 3.40 -0.70
C ILE A 85 1.20 4.22 -1.78
N LEU A 86 2.03 5.19 -1.37
CA LEU A 86 2.80 6.02 -2.30
C LEU A 86 3.70 5.16 -3.19
N LEU A 87 4.45 4.22 -2.58
CA LEU A 87 5.33 3.31 -3.31
C LEU A 87 4.57 2.45 -4.31
N PHE A 88 3.38 1.96 -3.94
CA PHE A 88 2.51 1.22 -4.86
C PHE A 88 2.09 2.09 -6.04
N ILE A 89 1.62 3.32 -5.77
CA ILE A 89 1.16 4.26 -6.80
C ILE A 89 2.28 4.57 -7.79
N VAL A 90 3.46 4.99 -7.33
CA VAL A 90 4.57 5.37 -8.21
C VAL A 90 5.13 4.17 -8.98
N THR A 91 5.22 3.00 -8.33
CA THR A 91 5.67 1.76 -8.98
C THR A 91 4.68 1.34 -10.07
N TYR A 92 3.38 1.33 -9.75
CA TYR A 92 2.34 0.98 -10.72
C TYR A 92 2.34 1.95 -11.90
N PHE A 93 2.43 3.25 -11.63
CA PHE A 93 2.48 4.28 -12.67
C PHE A 93 3.66 4.08 -13.62
N GLY A 94 4.88 3.93 -13.09
CA GLY A 94 6.07 3.69 -13.93
C GLY A 94 5.97 2.39 -14.74
N LEU A 95 5.43 1.32 -14.14
CA LEU A 95 5.21 0.05 -14.83
C LEU A 95 4.12 0.15 -15.90
N ALA A 96 3.06 0.91 -15.68
CA ALA A 96 1.99 1.14 -16.65
C ALA A 96 2.54 1.88 -17.88
N ILE A 97 3.33 2.94 -17.68
CA ILE A 97 4.00 3.66 -18.77
C ILE A 97 4.90 2.73 -19.58
N TRP A 98 5.74 1.93 -18.90
CA TRP A 98 6.63 0.98 -19.57
C TRP A 98 5.89 -0.13 -20.32
N ARG A 99 4.88 -0.75 -19.71
CA ARG A 99 4.26 -1.99 -20.21
C ARG A 99 3.06 -1.78 -21.11
N PHE A 100 2.31 -0.70 -20.93
CA PHE A 100 1.09 -0.44 -21.70
C PHE A 100 1.29 0.57 -22.81
N PHE A 101 2.25 1.48 -22.68
CA PHE A 101 2.48 2.56 -23.64
C PHE A 101 3.76 2.40 -24.48
N GLY A 102 4.48 1.28 -24.33
CA GLY A 102 5.67 0.98 -25.14
C GLY A 102 6.88 1.86 -24.86
N ALA A 103 6.87 2.63 -23.77
CA ALA A 103 8.00 3.44 -23.34
C ALA A 103 9.18 2.55 -22.90
N ARG A 104 10.37 3.12 -22.77
CA ARG A 104 11.51 2.41 -22.15
C ARG A 104 11.31 2.37 -20.64
N ALA A 105 11.81 1.32 -19.98
CA ALA A 105 11.72 1.22 -18.51
C ALA A 105 12.28 2.45 -17.77
N ALA A 106 13.35 3.06 -18.31
CA ALA A 106 13.94 4.28 -17.77
C ALA A 106 13.02 5.51 -17.89
N GLU A 107 12.24 5.62 -18.96
CA GLU A 107 11.28 6.71 -19.16
C GLU A 107 10.11 6.57 -18.18
N GLY A 108 9.61 5.34 -18.00
CA GLY A 108 8.60 5.03 -16.98
C GLY A 108 9.10 5.34 -15.56
N ALA A 109 10.34 4.98 -15.24
CA ALA A 109 10.95 5.29 -13.95
C ALA A 109 11.14 6.81 -13.75
N ALA A 110 11.59 7.54 -14.77
CA ALA A 110 11.78 8.99 -14.69
C ALA A 110 10.46 9.73 -14.46
N LEU A 111 9.38 9.33 -15.17
CA LEU A 111 8.05 9.91 -14.98
C LEU A 111 7.47 9.58 -13.59
N ALA A 112 7.70 8.36 -13.09
CA ALA A 112 7.29 7.99 -11.73
C ALA A 112 8.05 8.79 -10.65
N LEU A 113 9.33 9.05 -10.85
CA LEU A 113 10.13 9.90 -9.96
C LEU A 113 9.70 11.38 -10.02
N GLY A 114 9.29 11.88 -11.19
CA GLY A 114 8.76 13.24 -11.32
C GLY A 114 7.39 13.45 -10.66
N PHE A 115 6.75 12.38 -10.18
CA PHE A 115 5.51 12.44 -9.40
C PHE A 115 5.76 12.62 -7.89
N LEU A 116 6.99 12.41 -7.42
CA LEU A 116 7.43 12.62 -6.04
C LEU A 116 7.95 14.04 -5.84
#